data_AF-A0A166IMF6-F1
#
_entry.id   AF-A0A166IMF6-F1
#
_cell.length_a   1.000
_cell.length_b   1.000
_cell.length_c   1.000
_cell.angle_alpha   90.00
_cell.angle_beta   90.00
_cell.angle_gamma   90.00
#
_symmetry.space_group_name_H-M   'P 1'
#
loop_
_entity.id
_entity.type
_entity.pdbx_description
1 polymer ?
#
loop_
_entity_poly.entity_id
_entity_poly.type
_entity_poly.pdbx_seq_one_letter_code
_entity_poly.pdbx_strand_id
1 'polypeptide(L)'
;MLPFALKAVWFTLCALGTVASWFVLWCLGKVTNTYWLPILYCVGLTVLEGIFCLGMIYHMYPYQMPRSFCLAQIFTMSFSTLLLTGVGVTVILAVSTAVIWPYSTNASPRSTLRWKWGYLVPLLVIPVIFASAQLALVIKYDAYLPSDNIHCDVTGPHLWLALLGYAGMPALESLPCIAISIVTVFRV
;
A
#
# COMPACT_ATOMS: atom_id res chain seq x y z
N MET A 1 18.04 -5.84 19.13
CA MET A 1 18.16 -5.93 17.66
C MET A 1 17.97 -7.37 17.19
N LEU A 2 17.14 -7.58 16.16
CA LEU A 2 16.83 -8.90 15.63
C LEU A 2 18.07 -9.56 14.98
N PRO A 3 18.35 -10.86 15.19
CA PRO A 3 19.45 -11.55 14.53
C PRO A 3 19.31 -11.50 13.00
N PHE A 4 20.44 -11.33 12.31
CA PHE A 4 20.48 -11.17 10.84
C PHE A 4 19.81 -12.33 10.09
N ALA A 5 19.99 -13.56 10.57
CA ALA A 5 19.35 -14.75 9.99
C ALA A 5 17.82 -14.62 9.98
N LEU A 6 17.21 -14.09 11.04
CA LEU A 6 15.75 -13.92 11.11
C LEU A 6 15.27 -12.83 10.14
N LYS A 7 16.06 -11.76 9.96
CA LYS A 7 15.79 -10.73 8.94
C LYS A 7 15.82 -11.36 7.54
N ALA A 8 16.86 -12.13 7.21
CA ALA A 8 17.00 -12.78 5.91
C ALA A 8 15.86 -13.76 5.60
N VAL A 9 15.42 -14.54 6.59
CA VAL A 9 14.26 -15.43 6.46
C VAL A 9 12.99 -14.63 6.21
N TRP A 10 12.76 -13.55 6.97
CA TRP A 10 11.62 -12.66 6.76
C TRP A 10 11.57 -12.12 5.33
N PHE A 11 12.68 -11.60 4.81
CA PHE A 11 12.73 -11.11 3.42
C PHE A 11 12.54 -12.20 2.38
N THR A 12 13.09 -13.39 2.61
CA THR A 12 12.88 -14.51 1.69
C THR A 12 11.39 -14.89 1.64
N LEU A 13 10.70 -14.89 2.79
CA LEU A 13 9.26 -15.12 2.86
C LEU A 13 8.47 -14.00 2.16
N CYS A 14 8.84 -12.73 2.35
CA CYS A 14 8.19 -11.59 1.68
C CYS A 14 8.39 -11.61 0.16
N ALA A 15 9.60 -11.94 -0.31
CA ALA A 15 9.89 -12.07 -1.74
C ALA A 15 9.11 -13.23 -2.38
N LEU A 16 9.08 -14.41 -1.73
CA LEU A 16 8.26 -15.54 -2.19
C LEU A 16 6.78 -15.20 -2.19
N GLY A 17 6.30 -14.54 -1.13
CA GLY A 17 4.93 -14.03 -1.04
C GLY A 17 4.59 -13.09 -2.20
N THR A 18 5.51 -12.18 -2.54
CA THR A 18 5.35 -11.24 -3.67
C THR A 18 5.23 -11.98 -4.99
N VAL A 19 6.10 -12.97 -5.26
CA VAL A 19 6.03 -13.80 -6.48
C VAL A 19 4.73 -14.60 -6.54
N ALA A 20 4.31 -15.19 -5.42
CA ALA A 20 3.04 -15.91 -5.34
C ALA A 20 1.85 -14.96 -5.59
N SER A 21 1.88 -13.74 -5.05
CA SER A 21 0.85 -12.72 -5.29
C SER A 21 0.76 -12.36 -6.77
N TRP A 22 1.87 -12.21 -7.49
CA TRP A 22 1.86 -12.01 -8.94
C TRP A 22 1.11 -13.13 -9.67
N PHE A 23 1.41 -14.38 -9.35
CA PHE A 23 0.77 -15.52 -10.00
C PHE A 23 -0.74 -15.56 -9.72
N VAL A 24 -1.14 -15.41 -8.46
CA VAL A 24 -2.56 -15.46 -8.06
C VAL A 24 -3.34 -14.30 -8.66
N LEU A 25 -2.80 -13.08 -8.60
CA LEU A 25 -3.48 -11.88 -9.11
C LEU A 25 -3.51 -11.84 -10.63
N TRP A 26 -2.53 -12.43 -11.32
CA TRP A 26 -2.58 -12.65 -12.75
C TRP A 26 -3.74 -13.57 -13.15
N CYS A 27 -3.90 -14.69 -12.44
CA CYS A 27 -5.03 -15.61 -12.63
C CYS A 27 -6.37 -14.91 -12.36
N LEU A 28 -6.45 -14.10 -11.30
CA LEU A 28 -7.64 -13.29 -10.99
C LEU A 28 -7.96 -12.29 -12.13
N GLY A 29 -6.94 -11.62 -12.67
CA GLY A 29 -7.09 -10.71 -13.81
C GLY A 29 -7.64 -11.41 -15.05
N LYS A 30 -7.23 -12.67 -15.29
CA LYS A 30 -7.75 -13.51 -16.38
C LYS A 30 -9.22 -13.87 -16.19
N VAL A 31 -9.62 -14.24 -14.98
CA VAL A 31 -11.02 -14.61 -14.68
C VAL A 31 -11.96 -13.41 -14.72
N THR A 32 -11.51 -12.26 -14.18
CA THR A 32 -12.30 -11.02 -14.14
C THR A 32 -12.20 -10.18 -15.42
N ASN A 33 -11.41 -10.64 -16.41
CA ASN A 33 -11.08 -9.93 -17.65
C ASN A 33 -10.65 -8.47 -17.40
N THR A 34 -9.94 -8.24 -16.28
CA THR A 34 -9.56 -6.91 -15.80
C THR A 34 -8.17 -6.98 -15.17
N TYR A 35 -7.14 -6.59 -15.92
CA TYR A 35 -5.75 -6.74 -15.50
C TYR A 35 -5.17 -5.52 -14.79
N TRP A 36 -5.74 -4.33 -15.01
CA TRP A 36 -5.14 -3.08 -14.54
C TRP A 36 -4.99 -3.04 -13.01
N LEU A 37 -6.00 -3.50 -12.27
CA LEU A 37 -6.04 -3.45 -10.82
C LEU A 37 -5.10 -4.50 -10.18
N PRO A 38 -5.14 -5.79 -10.60
CA PRO A 38 -4.14 -6.77 -10.20
C PRO A 38 -2.69 -6.35 -10.49
N ILE A 39 -2.42 -5.83 -11.70
CA ILE A 39 -1.08 -5.37 -12.08
C ILE A 39 -0.63 -4.21 -11.18
N LEU A 40 -1.48 -3.22 -10.95
CA LEU A 40 -1.13 -2.06 -10.13
C LEU A 40 -0.82 -2.45 -8.68
N TYR A 41 -1.60 -3.38 -8.11
CA TYR A 41 -1.34 -3.94 -6.78
C TYR A 41 0.02 -4.66 -6.73
N CYS A 42 0.27 -5.54 -7.70
CA CYS A 42 1.53 -6.27 -7.79
C CYS A 42 2.74 -5.35 -7.96
N VAL A 43 2.63 -4.32 -8.80
CA VAL A 43 3.68 -3.30 -8.97
C VAL A 43 3.93 -2.57 -7.65
N GLY A 44 2.89 -2.11 -6.96
CA GLY A 44 3.02 -1.47 -5.65
C GLY A 44 3.72 -2.36 -4.62
N LEU A 45 3.35 -3.65 -4.56
CA LEU A 45 4.02 -4.63 -3.70
C LEU A 45 5.49 -4.83 -4.07
N THR A 46 5.83 -4.93 -5.35
CA THR A 46 7.23 -5.10 -5.77
C THR A 46 8.09 -3.88 -5.49
N VAL A 47 7.53 -2.68 -5.60
CA VAL A 47 8.25 -1.44 -5.26
C VAL A 47 8.51 -1.38 -3.76
N LEU A 48 7.51 -1.76 -2.94
CA LEU A 48 7.64 -1.86 -1.50
C LEU A 48 8.68 -2.91 -1.08
N GLU A 49 8.59 -4.13 -1.60
CA GLU A 49 9.55 -5.19 -1.30
C GLU A 49 10.94 -4.84 -1.82
N GLY A 50 11.03 -4.24 -3.01
CA GLY A 50 12.29 -3.85 -3.63
C GLY A 50 13.07 -2.83 -2.78
N ILE A 51 12.40 -1.84 -2.19
CA ILE A 51 13.08 -0.87 -1.33
C ILE A 51 13.58 -1.51 -0.03
N PHE A 52 12.86 -2.50 0.50
CA PHE A 52 13.38 -3.32 1.58
C PHE A 52 14.57 -4.16 1.10
N CYS A 53 14.49 -4.91 0.00
CA CYS A 53 15.61 -5.70 -0.51
C CYS A 53 16.87 -4.85 -0.73
N LEU A 54 16.75 -3.61 -1.21
CA LEU A 54 17.88 -2.68 -1.31
C LEU A 54 18.51 -2.34 0.04
N GLY A 55 17.72 -2.28 1.12
CA GLY A 55 18.20 -2.08 2.49
C GLY A 55 19.11 -3.20 2.99
N MET A 56 19.09 -4.39 2.36
CA MET A 56 19.97 -5.50 2.71
C MET A 56 21.44 -5.19 2.40
N ILE A 57 21.71 -4.31 1.44
CA ILE A 57 23.07 -3.82 1.13
C ILE A 57 23.72 -3.21 2.37
N TYR A 58 22.92 -2.58 3.25
CA TYR A 58 23.37 -1.97 4.50
C TYR A 58 23.09 -2.86 5.73
N HIS A 59 22.98 -4.18 5.53
CA HIS A 59 22.65 -5.15 6.59
C HIS A 59 21.39 -4.81 7.42
N MET A 60 20.47 -4.02 6.86
CA MET A 60 19.28 -3.53 7.56
C MET A 60 19.62 -2.87 8.90
N TYR A 61 20.68 -2.08 8.91
CA TYR A 61 21.11 -1.28 10.05
C TYR A 61 20.97 0.20 9.71
N PRO A 62 19.92 0.88 10.22
CA PRO A 62 19.60 2.26 9.81
C PRO A 62 20.73 3.27 10.05
N TYR A 63 21.60 3.04 11.03
CA TYR A 63 22.74 3.93 11.29
C TYR A 63 23.85 3.88 10.23
N GLN A 64 23.90 2.82 9.41
CA GLN A 64 24.84 2.71 8.28
C GLN A 64 24.25 3.23 6.96
N MET A 65 22.95 3.51 6.93
CA MET A 65 22.27 3.95 5.72
C MET A 65 22.50 5.45 5.49
N PRO A 66 22.83 5.88 4.26
CA PRO A 66 22.97 7.30 3.96
C PRO A 66 21.61 8.00 4.06
N ARG A 67 21.63 9.28 4.43
CA ARG A 67 20.41 10.11 4.60
C ARG A 67 19.48 10.06 3.39
N SER A 68 20.03 10.12 2.18
CA SER A 68 19.25 10.06 0.94
C SER A 68 18.52 8.72 0.78
N PHE A 69 19.15 7.61 1.17
CA PHE A 69 18.52 6.30 1.15
C PHE A 69 17.39 6.21 2.18
N CYS A 70 17.60 6.71 3.40
CA CYS A 70 16.54 6.73 4.41
C CYS A 70 15.31 7.54 3.96
N LEU A 71 15.51 8.73 3.39
CA LEU A 71 14.40 9.54 2.88
C LEU A 71 13.67 8.86 1.72
N ALA A 72 14.43 8.27 0.78
CA ALA A 72 13.86 7.48 -0.31
C ALA A 72 13.09 6.26 0.22
N GLN A 73 13.60 5.60 1.25
CA GLN A 73 12.96 4.45 1.89
C GLN A 73 11.62 4.84 2.52
N ILE A 74 11.58 5.90 3.34
CA ILE A 74 10.36 6.41 3.97
C ILE A 74 9.32 6.82 2.92
N PHE A 75 9.73 7.56 1.89
CA PHE A 75 8.84 8.00 0.82
C PHE A 75 8.28 6.82 0.03
N THR A 76 9.14 5.88 -0.38
CA THR A 76 8.75 4.73 -1.20
C THR A 76 7.82 3.80 -0.45
N MET A 77 8.08 3.56 0.84
CA MET A 77 7.18 2.79 1.70
C MET A 77 5.82 3.45 1.81
N SER A 78 5.80 4.74 2.14
CA SER A 78 4.56 5.48 2.33
C SER A 78 3.75 5.55 1.04
N PHE A 79 4.38 5.87 -0.09
CA PHE A 79 3.74 5.88 -1.40
C PHE A 79 3.19 4.50 -1.78
N SER A 80 3.98 3.43 -1.61
CA SER A 80 3.56 2.08 -1.98
C SER A 80 2.41 1.59 -1.11
N THR A 81 2.45 1.82 0.21
CA THR A 81 1.34 1.48 1.11
C THR A 81 0.08 2.27 0.75
N LEU A 82 0.20 3.58 0.48
CA LEU A 82 -0.93 4.40 0.07
C LEU A 82 -1.51 3.96 -1.28
N LEU A 83 -0.67 3.54 -2.22
CA LEU A 83 -1.10 3.00 -3.50
C LEU A 83 -1.87 1.68 -3.32
N LEU A 84 -1.36 0.77 -2.48
CA LEU A 84 -2.01 -0.51 -2.18
C LEU A 84 -3.36 -0.30 -1.50
N THR A 85 -3.44 0.64 -0.54
CA THR A 85 -4.69 1.08 0.08
C THR A 85 -5.63 1.72 -0.94
N GLY A 86 -5.12 2.56 -1.84
CA GLY A 86 -5.90 3.12 -2.94
C GLY A 86 -6.55 2.04 -3.80
N VAL A 87 -5.80 0.98 -4.12
CA VAL A 87 -6.32 -0.19 -4.83
C VAL A 87 -7.42 -0.88 -4.02
N GLY A 88 -7.20 -1.16 -2.74
CA GLY A 88 -8.23 -1.75 -1.87
C GLY A 88 -9.51 -0.92 -1.81
N VAL A 89 -9.39 0.40 -1.59
CA VAL A 89 -10.51 1.36 -1.61
C VAL A 89 -11.28 1.30 -2.94
N THR A 90 -10.58 1.23 -4.08
CA THR A 90 -11.29 1.11 -5.37
C THR A 90 -12.09 -0.18 -5.52
N VAL A 91 -11.57 -1.30 -5.02
CA VAL A 91 -12.30 -2.58 -5.00
C VAL A 91 -13.53 -2.46 -4.10
N ILE A 92 -13.37 -1.89 -2.91
CA ILE A 92 -14.45 -1.69 -1.93
C ILE A 92 -15.57 -0.82 -2.53
N LEU A 93 -15.22 0.28 -3.21
CA LEU A 93 -16.17 1.15 -3.90
C LEU A 93 -16.87 0.43 -5.07
N ALA A 94 -16.12 -0.34 -5.85
CA ALA A 94 -16.68 -1.12 -6.96
C ALA A 94 -17.67 -2.17 -6.46
N VAL A 95 -17.36 -2.89 -5.40
CA VAL A 95 -18.23 -3.92 -4.81
C VAL A 95 -19.44 -3.30 -4.12
N SER A 96 -19.25 -2.25 -3.31
CA SER A 96 -20.37 -1.60 -2.62
C SER A 96 -21.41 -1.01 -3.58
N THR A 97 -20.98 -0.40 -4.68
CA THR A 97 -21.92 0.08 -5.70
C THR A 97 -22.72 -1.05 -6.35
N ALA A 98 -22.11 -2.23 -6.55
CA ALA A 98 -22.81 -3.40 -7.07
C ALA A 98 -23.80 -4.03 -6.07
N VAL A 99 -23.46 -4.08 -4.78
CA VAL A 99 -24.30 -4.70 -3.75
C VAL A 99 -25.44 -3.78 -3.30
N ILE A 100 -25.15 -2.50 -3.05
CA ILE A 100 -26.11 -1.56 -2.48
C ILE A 100 -27.05 -1.02 -3.57
N TRP A 101 -26.52 -0.75 -4.77
CA TRP A 101 -27.26 -0.08 -5.84
C TRP A 101 -27.29 -0.85 -7.17
N PRO A 102 -27.88 -2.06 -7.20
CA PRO A 102 -27.89 -2.91 -8.40
C PRO A 102 -28.68 -2.31 -9.58
N TYR A 103 -29.61 -1.39 -9.31
CA TYR A 103 -30.51 -0.80 -10.33
C TYR A 103 -29.94 0.39 -11.10
N SER A 104 -28.90 1.08 -10.61
CA SER A 104 -28.33 2.27 -11.27
C SER A 104 -27.25 1.91 -12.29
N THR A 105 -26.72 0.70 -12.26
CA THR A 105 -25.81 0.21 -13.29
C THR A 105 -26.63 -0.27 -14.48
N ASN A 106 -27.06 0.66 -15.33
CA ASN A 106 -27.70 0.34 -16.60
C ASN A 106 -26.83 -0.61 -17.43
N ALA A 107 -27.34 -1.83 -17.61
CA ALA A 107 -27.23 -2.68 -18.79
C ALA A 107 -25.88 -2.66 -19.55
N SER A 108 -24.91 -3.42 -19.05
CA SER A 108 -23.89 -4.10 -19.85
C SER A 108 -23.19 -5.15 -18.99
N PRO A 109 -23.04 -6.42 -19.41
CA PRO A 109 -22.31 -7.47 -18.67
C PRO A 109 -20.78 -7.25 -18.65
N ARG A 110 -20.32 -6.00 -18.74
CA ARG A 110 -18.91 -5.65 -18.78
C ARG A 110 -18.46 -5.17 -17.39
N SER A 111 -17.97 -6.14 -16.62
CA SER A 111 -17.13 -6.05 -15.41
C SER A 111 -17.32 -4.80 -14.54
N THR A 112 -17.91 -4.98 -13.36
CA THR A 112 -17.99 -4.00 -12.25
C THR A 112 -16.65 -3.30 -11.95
N LEU A 113 -15.52 -3.94 -12.28
CA LEU A 113 -14.14 -3.46 -12.09
C LEU A 113 -13.55 -2.71 -13.30
N ARG A 114 -14.37 -2.33 -14.29
CA ARG A 114 -13.90 -1.47 -15.39
C ARG A 114 -13.34 -0.16 -14.86
N TRP A 115 -12.24 0.28 -15.49
CA TRP A 115 -11.60 1.56 -15.18
C TRP A 115 -12.60 2.71 -15.30
N LYS A 116 -12.63 3.57 -14.28
CA LYS A 116 -13.40 4.82 -14.25
C LYS A 116 -12.47 5.95 -13.85
N TRP A 117 -12.63 7.13 -14.46
CA TRP A 117 -11.80 8.30 -14.14
C TRP A 117 -11.84 8.67 -12.66
N GLY A 118 -12.95 8.42 -11.96
CA GLY A 118 -13.05 8.63 -10.50
C GLY A 118 -12.09 7.79 -9.67
N TYR A 119 -11.62 6.64 -10.17
CA TYR A 119 -10.65 5.80 -9.48
C TYR A 119 -9.24 6.44 -9.43
N LEU A 120 -8.95 7.46 -10.25
CA LEU A 120 -7.68 8.18 -10.17
C LEU A 120 -7.46 8.87 -8.82
N VAL A 121 -8.54 9.27 -8.14
CA VAL A 121 -8.44 9.98 -6.86
C VAL A 121 -7.77 9.10 -5.79
N PRO A 122 -8.32 7.93 -5.44
CA PRO A 122 -7.68 7.04 -4.47
C PRO A 122 -6.37 6.40 -4.99
N LEU A 123 -6.21 6.21 -6.29
CA LEU A 123 -5.04 5.50 -6.85
C LEU A 123 -3.81 6.37 -7.04
N LEU A 124 -3.98 7.67 -7.28
CA LEU A 124 -2.86 8.53 -7.66
C LEU A 124 -2.88 9.86 -6.90
N VAL A 125 -4.02 10.56 -6.88
CA VAL A 125 -4.09 11.88 -6.25
C VAL A 125 -3.78 11.78 -4.76
N ILE A 126 -4.46 10.88 -4.05
CA ILE A 126 -4.26 10.69 -2.62
C ILE A 126 -2.82 10.22 -2.30
N PRO A 127 -2.30 9.12 -2.90
CA PRO A 127 -0.95 8.65 -2.62
C PRO A 127 0.13 9.70 -2.89
N VAL A 128 0.04 10.44 -4.01
CA VAL A 128 1.02 11.45 -4.37
C VAL A 128 0.98 12.64 -3.41
N ILE A 129 -0.21 13.17 -3.10
CA ILE A 129 -0.35 14.32 -2.20
C ILE A 129 0.13 13.96 -0.80
N PHE A 130 -0.33 12.83 -0.25
CA PHE A 130 0.01 12.46 1.13
C PHE A 130 1.48 12.04 1.27
N ALA A 131 2.02 11.26 0.35
CA ALA A 131 3.44 10.88 0.41
C ALA A 131 4.38 12.09 0.22
N SER A 132 4.03 13.01 -0.69
CA SER A 132 4.83 14.23 -0.88
C SER A 132 4.73 15.18 0.32
N ALA A 133 3.54 15.34 0.90
CA ALA A 133 3.34 16.12 2.12
C ALA A 133 4.13 15.52 3.29
N GLN A 134 4.06 14.20 3.49
CA GLN A 134 4.84 13.52 4.52
C GLN A 134 6.35 13.74 4.31
N LEU A 135 6.86 13.55 3.08
CA LEU A 135 8.27 13.77 2.79
C LEU A 135 8.69 15.22 3.05
N ALA A 136 7.89 16.20 2.61
CA ALA A 136 8.18 17.61 2.83
C ALA A 136 8.25 17.95 4.33
N LEU A 137 7.33 17.40 5.14
CA LEU A 137 7.31 17.60 6.58
C LEU A 137 8.46 16.88 7.28
N VAL A 138 8.80 15.66 6.86
CA VAL A 138 9.96 14.91 7.38
C VAL A 138 11.26 15.67 7.13
N ILE A 139 11.42 16.26 5.94
CA ILE A 139 12.58 17.11 5.62
C ILE A 139 12.57 18.39 6.47
N LYS A 140 11.41 19.04 6.59
CA LYS A 140 11.28 20.31 7.32
C LYS A 140 11.58 20.18 8.81
N TYR A 141 11.13 19.10 9.43
CA TYR A 141 11.31 18.85 10.86
C TYR A 141 12.55 18.00 11.18
N ASP A 142 13.37 17.66 10.18
CA ASP A 142 14.50 16.73 10.30
C ASP A 142 14.11 15.43 11.05
N ALA A 143 12.87 14.98 10.83
CA ALA A 143 12.20 13.97 11.66
C ALA A 143 12.56 12.53 11.26
N TYR A 144 13.67 12.32 10.56
CA TYR A 144 14.22 10.99 10.31
C TYR A 144 15.30 10.74 11.36
N LEU A 145 15.11 9.72 12.20
CA LEU A 145 16.17 9.22 13.06
C LEU A 145 16.36 7.73 12.79
N PRO A 146 17.61 7.24 12.80
CA PRO A 146 17.88 5.82 12.72
C PRO A 146 17.17 5.15 13.91
N SER A 147 16.31 4.19 13.60
CA SER A 147 15.56 3.42 14.59
C SER A 147 16.22 2.06 14.81
N ASP A 148 15.84 1.37 15.88
CA ASP A 148 16.26 -0.02 16.12
C ASP A 148 15.54 -1.03 15.21
N ASN A 149 14.70 -0.56 14.28
CA ASN A 149 14.01 -1.38 13.30
C ASN A 149 14.88 -1.68 12.07
N ILE A 150 14.33 -2.49 11.17
CA ILE A 150 14.98 -2.91 9.93
C ILE A 150 14.95 -1.84 8.82
N HIS A 151 14.28 -0.70 9.04
CA HIS A 151 14.12 0.37 8.06
C HIS A 151 14.26 1.74 8.73
N CYS A 152 14.59 2.76 7.92
CA CYS A 152 14.52 4.14 8.40
C CYS A 152 13.04 4.56 8.53
N ASP A 153 12.71 5.20 9.65
CA ASP A 153 11.32 5.58 9.95
C ASP A 153 11.29 6.94 10.66
N VAL A 154 10.09 7.54 10.72
CA VAL A 154 9.85 8.75 11.50
C VAL A 154 9.74 8.39 12.96
N THR A 155 10.64 8.94 13.79
CA THR A 155 10.66 8.66 15.23
C THR A 155 10.71 9.95 16.05
N GLY A 156 10.55 9.82 17.38
CA GLY A 156 10.55 10.94 18.31
C GLY A 156 9.21 11.68 18.38
N PRO A 157 9.20 12.99 18.69
CA PRO A 157 7.97 13.76 18.93
C PRO A 157 7.10 13.96 17.67
N HIS A 158 7.61 13.60 16.50
CA HIS A 158 6.96 13.77 15.19
C HIS A 158 6.37 12.46 14.62
N LEU A 159 6.18 11.44 15.46
CA LEU A 159 5.59 10.15 15.06
C LEU A 159 4.24 10.30 14.31
N TRP A 160 3.50 11.37 14.59
CA TRP A 160 2.25 11.67 13.90
C TRP A 160 2.40 11.84 12.38
N LEU A 161 3.60 12.13 11.87
CA LEU A 161 3.83 12.18 10.41
C LEU A 161 3.68 10.81 9.76
N ALA A 162 3.86 9.70 10.49
CA ALA A 162 3.61 8.36 9.97
C ALA A 162 2.11 8.11 9.68
N LEU A 163 1.20 8.87 10.33
CA LEU A 163 -0.24 8.81 10.04
C LEU A 163 -0.57 9.31 8.63
N LEU A 164 0.23 10.23 8.08
CA LEU A 164 0.07 10.70 6.70
C LEU A 164 0.48 9.63 5.68
N GLY A 165 1.30 8.65 6.10
CA GLY A 165 1.79 7.58 5.25
C GLY A 165 1.12 6.24 5.57
N TYR A 166 1.96 5.25 5.86
CA TYR A 166 1.57 3.85 6.02
C TYR A 166 0.68 3.56 7.23
N ALA A 167 0.62 4.42 8.25
CA ALA A 167 -0.09 4.13 9.50
C ALA A 167 -1.57 4.59 9.50
N GLY A 168 -1.91 5.70 8.85
CA GLY A 168 -3.24 6.30 8.98
C GLY A 168 -4.23 5.84 7.90
N MET A 169 -3.85 5.90 6.63
CA MET A 169 -4.74 5.59 5.51
C MET A 169 -5.27 4.15 5.49
N PRO A 170 -4.45 3.11 5.75
CA PRO A 170 -4.96 1.74 5.86
C PRO A 170 -5.96 1.58 7.03
N ALA A 171 -5.75 2.30 8.13
CA ALA A 171 -6.69 2.28 9.25
C ALA A 171 -8.03 2.91 8.86
N LEU A 172 -8.01 4.04 8.14
CA LEU A 172 -9.21 4.68 7.61
C LEU A 172 -9.95 3.80 6.59
N GLU A 173 -9.23 3.07 5.74
CA GLU A 173 -9.79 2.11 4.79
C GLU A 173 -10.50 0.93 5.47
N SER A 174 -10.06 0.52 6.66
CA SER A 174 -10.70 -0.59 7.38
C SER A 174 -12.15 -0.29 7.79
N LEU A 175 -12.51 0.99 7.99
CA LEU A 175 -13.86 1.40 8.41
C LEU A 175 -14.95 1.09 7.35
N PRO A 176 -14.83 1.51 6.07
CA PRO A 176 -15.80 1.14 5.05
C PRO A 176 -15.84 -0.37 4.79
N CYS A 177 -14.71 -1.08 4.89
CA CYS A 177 -14.67 -2.54 4.82
C CYS A 177 -15.59 -3.18 5.86
N ILE A 178 -15.48 -2.76 7.12
CA ILE A 178 -16.30 -3.27 8.22
C ILE A 178 -17.78 -2.96 7.97
N ALA A 179 -18.11 -1.73 7.60
CA ALA A 179 -19.49 -1.32 7.33
C ALA A 179 -20.13 -2.15 6.20
N ILE A 180 -19.43 -2.34 5.09
CA ILE A 180 -19.92 -3.13 3.96
C ILE A 180 -20.06 -4.60 4.34
N SER A 181 -19.09 -5.15 5.07
CA SER A 181 -19.15 -6.54 5.54
C SER A 181 -20.39 -6.78 6.40
N ILE A 182 -20.69 -5.86 7.33
CA ILE A 182 -21.89 -5.91 8.15
C ILE A 182 -23.16 -5.86 7.28
N VAL A 183 -23.24 -4.91 6.33
CA VAL A 183 -24.38 -4.79 5.41
C VAL A 183 -24.56 -6.07 4.57
N THR A 184 -23.48 -6.69 4.11
CA THR A 184 -23.56 -7.94 3.35
C THR A 184 -24.09 -9.09 4.19
N VAL A 185 -23.69 -9.21 5.46
CA VAL A 185 -24.22 -10.25 6.37
C VAL A 185 -25.72 -10.06 6.62
N PHE A 186 -26.19 -8.83 6.78
CA PHE A 186 -27.62 -8.57 7.00
C PHE A 186 -28.49 -8.67 5.73
N ARG A 187 -27.88 -8.68 4.54
CA ARG A 187 -28.59 -8.81 3.26
C ARG A 187 -28.73 -10.25 2.77
N VAL A 188 -27.92 -11.17 3.29
CA VAL A 188 -28.02 -12.63 3.05
C VAL A 188 -29.00 -13.24 4.03
#